data_AF-A0A9D6FEF3-F1
#
_entry.id   AF-A0A9D6FEF3-F1
#
_cell.length_a   1.000
_cell.length_b   1.000
_cell.length_c   1.000
_cell.angle_alpha   90.00
_cell.angle_beta   90.00
_cell.angle_gamma   90.00
#
_symmetry.space_group_name_H-M   'P 1'
#
loop_
_entity.id
_entity.type
_entity.pdbx_description
1 polymer ?
#
loop_
_entity_poly.entity_id
_entity_poly.type
_entity_poly.pdbx_seq_one_letter_code
_entity_poly.pdbx_strand_id
1 'polypeptide(L)'
;MSILNKLYARIRYGSPVIVVSGLPRSGTSMTMKMLEAVGLGTVTDGQRVADEDNPKGYFEDERVKDLHKTEDKTWIRDARGKAIKVISYLLKDLPRDNFYKVVFMRRNLNEVLASQKKMLDRRGEKSETNDERMIEIYKDHLWKVNWMFKHSSNIEALDIEYQMVIQDPRTQATRIREFLGLDIDVEKMVAAVDPSLYRNRS
;
A
#
# COMPACT_ATOMS: atom_id res chain seq x y z
N MET A 1 -20.67 2.10 -3.51
CA MET A 1 -20.86 3.51 -3.92
C MET A 1 -21.77 3.56 -5.14
N SER A 2 -22.70 4.52 -5.22
CA SER A 2 -23.59 4.67 -6.39
C SER A 2 -22.79 5.00 -7.67
N ILE A 3 -23.30 4.59 -8.84
CA ILE A 3 -22.73 4.89 -10.16
C ILE A 3 -22.56 6.41 -10.34
N LEU A 4 -23.49 7.22 -9.84
CA LEU A 4 -23.42 8.68 -9.88
C LEU A 4 -22.19 9.25 -9.17
N ASN A 5 -21.82 8.71 -8.00
CA ASN A 5 -20.66 9.21 -7.25
C ASN A 5 -19.35 8.88 -7.96
N LYS A 6 -19.27 7.71 -8.61
CA LYS A 6 -18.11 7.32 -9.42
C LYS A 6 -17.95 8.23 -10.64
N LEU A 7 -19.06 8.57 -11.31
CA LEU A 7 -19.06 9.49 -12.45
C LEU A 7 -18.66 10.91 -12.02
N TYR A 8 -19.23 11.41 -10.92
CA TYR A 8 -18.86 12.70 -10.35
C TYR A 8 -17.37 12.78 -9.99
N ALA A 9 -16.83 11.77 -9.29
CA ALA A 9 -15.42 11.73 -8.94
C ALA A 9 -14.52 11.74 -10.19
N ARG A 10 -14.89 10.99 -11.23
CA ARG A 10 -14.14 10.95 -12.49
C ARG A 10 -14.17 12.28 -13.25
N ILE A 11 -15.31 12.98 -13.26
CA ILE A 11 -15.42 14.31 -13.87
C ILE A 11 -14.62 15.34 -13.06
N ARG A 12 -14.71 15.29 -11.72
CA ARG A 12 -14.08 16.25 -10.83
C ARG A 12 -12.55 16.10 -10.75
N TYR A 13 -12.07 14.86 -10.70
CA TYR A 13 -10.67 14.55 -10.37
C TYR A 13 -9.91 13.80 -11.49
N GLY A 14 -10.58 13.34 -12.54
CA GLY A 14 -9.98 12.46 -13.55
C GLY A 14 -9.83 11.01 -13.09
N SER A 15 -8.89 10.27 -13.69
CA SER A 15 -8.56 8.91 -13.25
C SER A 15 -8.04 8.91 -11.81
N PRO A 16 -8.39 7.91 -10.98
CA PRO A 16 -7.88 7.84 -9.61
C PRO A 16 -6.35 7.67 -9.60
N VAL A 17 -5.72 8.18 -8.54
CA VAL A 17 -4.39 7.72 -8.14
C VAL A 17 -4.58 6.41 -7.36
N ILE A 18 -3.90 5.34 -7.78
CA ILE A 18 -4.00 4.04 -7.12
C ILE A 18 -2.94 3.99 -6.04
N VAL A 19 -3.35 3.93 -4.77
CA VAL A 19 -2.42 3.96 -3.64
C VAL A 19 -2.34 2.57 -3.04
N VAL A 20 -1.15 1.98 -3.01
CA VAL A 20 -0.89 0.78 -2.21
C VAL A 20 -0.35 1.23 -0.87
N SER A 21 -1.07 0.92 0.20
CA SER A 21 -0.75 1.39 1.55
C SER A 21 -0.87 0.28 2.58
N GLY A 22 -0.24 0.49 3.72
CA GLY A 22 -0.28 -0.40 4.88
C GLY A 22 0.72 0.08 5.92
N LEU A 23 0.74 -0.56 7.08
CA LEU A 23 1.83 -0.36 8.04
C LEU A 23 3.17 -0.73 7.37
N PRO A 24 4.30 -0.12 7.77
CA PRO A 24 5.61 -0.65 7.44
C PRO A 24 5.66 -2.16 7.71
N ARG A 25 6.31 -2.92 6.83
CA ARG A 25 6.45 -4.40 6.93
C ARG A 25 5.16 -5.22 6.79
N SER A 26 4.03 -4.60 6.42
CA SER A 26 2.74 -5.30 6.18
C SER A 26 2.69 -6.11 4.88
N GLY A 27 3.63 -5.94 3.94
CA GLY A 27 3.64 -6.67 2.66
C GLY A 27 3.15 -5.87 1.45
N THR A 28 3.07 -4.54 1.54
CA THR A 28 2.67 -3.65 0.43
C THR A 28 3.49 -3.84 -0.86
N SER A 29 4.78 -4.21 -0.75
CA SER A 29 5.59 -4.54 -1.94
C SER A 29 5.04 -5.74 -2.73
N MET A 30 4.34 -6.69 -2.09
CA MET A 30 3.69 -7.81 -2.80
C MET A 30 2.59 -7.29 -3.72
N THR A 31 1.73 -6.41 -3.21
CA THR A 31 0.64 -5.81 -3.99
C THR A 31 1.15 -4.92 -5.11
N MET A 32 2.23 -4.16 -4.88
CA MET A 32 2.86 -3.40 -5.96
C MET A 32 3.32 -4.31 -7.11
N LYS A 33 3.91 -5.47 -6.82
CA LYS A 33 4.32 -6.45 -7.85
C LYS A 33 3.14 -7.05 -8.59
N MET A 34 2.05 -7.36 -7.88
CA MET A 34 0.82 -7.83 -8.53
C MET A 34 0.32 -6.80 -9.56
N LEU A 35 0.28 -5.52 -9.18
CA LEU A 35 -0.15 -4.44 -10.06
C LEU A 35 0.83 -4.19 -11.23
N GLU A 36 2.13 -4.23 -10.98
CA GLU A 36 3.14 -4.10 -12.04
C GLU A 36 3.06 -5.26 -13.05
N ALA A 37 2.81 -6.49 -12.60
CA ALA A 37 2.72 -7.67 -13.46
C ALA A 37 1.57 -7.62 -14.48
N VAL A 38 0.53 -6.81 -14.22
CA VAL A 38 -0.55 -6.54 -15.19
C VAL A 38 -0.29 -5.32 -16.07
N GLY A 39 0.93 -4.77 -16.02
CA GLY A 39 1.33 -3.61 -16.82
C GLY A 39 0.80 -2.28 -16.30
N LEU A 40 0.30 -2.22 -15.06
CA LEU A 40 -0.10 -0.95 -14.46
C LEU A 40 1.16 -0.13 -14.18
N GLY A 41 1.20 1.11 -14.68
CA GLY A 41 2.33 2.00 -14.41
C GLY A 41 2.52 2.20 -12.92
N THR A 42 3.77 2.11 -12.45
CA THR A 42 4.15 2.31 -11.05
C THR A 42 4.90 3.62 -10.90
N VAL A 43 4.70 4.30 -9.78
CA VAL A 43 5.47 5.49 -9.40
C VAL A 43 6.56 5.06 -8.44
N THR A 44 7.79 5.08 -8.91
CA THR A 44 9.00 4.76 -8.17
C THR A 44 10.17 5.56 -8.73
N ASP A 45 11.15 5.88 -7.90
CA ASP A 45 12.38 6.55 -8.33
C ASP A 45 13.42 5.58 -8.92
N GLY A 46 13.22 4.27 -8.78
CA GLY A 46 14.14 3.24 -9.25
C GLY A 46 15.53 3.27 -8.58
N GLN A 47 15.72 4.06 -7.52
CA GLN A 47 17.04 4.30 -6.92
C GLN A 47 17.49 3.15 -6.01
N ARG A 48 16.53 2.37 -5.49
CA ARG A 48 16.79 1.31 -4.54
C ARG A 48 16.90 -0.04 -5.23
N VAL A 49 18.11 -0.60 -5.22
CA VAL A 49 18.42 -1.95 -5.70
C VAL A 49 17.82 -3.00 -4.75
N ALA A 50 17.48 -4.17 -5.27
CA ALA A 50 17.04 -5.32 -4.47
C ALA A 50 18.05 -5.67 -3.37
N ASP A 51 17.55 -6.11 -2.20
CA ASP A 51 18.36 -6.60 -1.08
C ASP A 51 17.74 -7.86 -0.46
N GLU A 52 18.36 -8.40 0.60
CA GLU A 52 17.88 -9.62 1.28
C GLU A 52 16.50 -9.46 1.93
N ASP A 53 16.08 -8.23 2.26
CA ASP A 53 14.78 -7.90 2.84
C ASP A 53 13.69 -7.79 1.76
N ASN A 54 14.06 -7.38 0.55
CA ASN A 54 13.18 -7.32 -0.62
C ASN A 54 13.95 -7.64 -1.92
N PRO A 55 14.10 -8.94 -2.25
CA PRO A 55 14.98 -9.40 -3.32
C PRO A 55 14.50 -9.07 -4.74
N LYS A 56 13.32 -8.43 -4.90
CA LYS A 56 12.81 -7.99 -6.21
C LYS A 56 12.72 -6.47 -6.33
N GLY A 57 13.54 -5.75 -5.58
CA GLY A 57 13.60 -4.29 -5.65
C GLY A 57 12.44 -3.60 -4.95
N TYR A 58 12.54 -2.29 -4.90
CA TYR A 58 11.72 -1.42 -4.07
C TYR A 58 10.84 -0.51 -4.93
N PHE A 59 9.64 -0.22 -4.43
CA PHE A 59 8.68 0.69 -5.08
C PHE A 59 8.62 2.04 -4.37
N GLU A 60 9.70 2.41 -3.70
CA GLU A 60 9.73 3.71 -3.04
C GLU A 60 9.98 4.82 -4.05
N ASP A 61 9.55 6.01 -3.66
CA ASP A 61 9.80 7.27 -4.31
C ASP A 61 10.14 8.25 -3.18
N GLU A 62 11.32 8.85 -3.22
CA GLU A 62 11.77 9.80 -2.17
C GLU A 62 10.73 10.92 -1.92
N ARG A 63 10.03 11.38 -2.96
CA ARG A 63 9.00 12.44 -2.82
C ARG A 63 7.84 12.00 -1.94
N VAL A 64 7.54 10.70 -1.87
CA VAL A 64 6.53 10.16 -0.95
C VAL A 64 6.97 10.36 0.49
N LYS A 65 8.24 10.12 0.82
CA LYS A 65 8.73 10.22 2.20
C LYS A 65 8.65 11.65 2.72
N ASP A 66 8.88 12.61 1.84
CA ASP A 66 8.82 14.03 2.17
C ASP A 66 7.43 14.64 2.02
N LEU A 67 6.36 13.85 1.81
CA LEU A 67 4.97 14.36 1.76
C LEU A 67 4.58 15.21 2.96
N HIS A 68 5.12 14.91 4.14
CA HIS A 68 4.86 15.66 5.38
C HIS A 68 5.70 16.94 5.51
N LYS A 69 6.70 17.14 4.64
CA LYS A 69 7.62 18.28 4.65
C LYS A 69 7.43 19.22 3.46
N THR A 70 7.04 18.68 2.30
CA THR A 70 6.88 19.46 1.07
C THR A 70 5.50 20.10 0.98
N GLU A 71 5.46 21.35 0.56
CA GLU A 71 4.22 22.03 0.15
C GLU A 71 3.82 21.64 -1.28
N ASP A 72 4.80 21.46 -2.17
CA ASP A 72 4.54 21.04 -3.54
C ASP A 72 4.27 19.53 -3.61
N LYS A 73 3.00 19.21 -3.87
CA LYS A 73 2.48 17.85 -4.06
C LYS A 73 1.83 17.71 -5.43
N THR A 74 2.06 18.65 -6.35
CA THR A 74 1.42 18.69 -7.66
C THR A 74 1.74 17.46 -8.50
N TRP A 75 2.93 16.88 -8.33
CA TRP A 75 3.36 15.64 -8.99
C TRP A 75 2.46 14.43 -8.70
N ILE A 76 1.69 14.42 -7.60
CA ILE A 76 0.69 13.37 -7.33
C ILE A 76 -0.38 13.34 -8.42
N ARG A 77 -0.66 14.48 -9.06
CA ARG A 77 -1.58 14.56 -10.20
C ARG A 77 -1.07 13.74 -11.40
N ASP A 78 0.24 13.66 -11.60
CA ASP A 78 0.86 12.88 -12.68
C ASP A 78 0.89 11.37 -12.39
N ALA A 79 0.52 10.98 -11.16
CA ALA A 79 0.32 9.60 -10.74
C ALA A 79 -1.11 9.07 -11.02
N ARG A 80 -2.00 9.88 -11.61
CA ARG A 80 -3.34 9.43 -11.98
C ARG A 80 -3.26 8.26 -12.96
N GLY A 81 -4.01 7.20 -12.69
CA GLY A 81 -3.98 5.94 -13.44
C GLY A 81 -2.76 5.06 -13.15
N LYS A 82 -1.86 5.47 -12.25
CA LYS A 82 -0.68 4.71 -11.83
C LYS A 82 -0.80 4.26 -10.37
N ALA A 83 -0.06 3.22 -10.02
CA ALA A 83 0.10 2.75 -8.66
C ALA A 83 1.26 3.45 -7.96
N ILE A 84 1.03 3.98 -6.76
CA ILE A 84 2.05 4.57 -5.90
C ILE A 84 2.01 3.91 -4.52
N LYS A 85 3.18 3.59 -3.97
CA LYS A 85 3.31 3.04 -2.63
C LYS A 85 3.42 4.16 -1.61
N VAL A 86 2.48 4.23 -0.66
CA VAL A 86 2.48 5.24 0.42
C VAL A 86 2.26 4.52 1.74
N ILE A 87 3.16 4.68 2.71
CA ILE A 87 2.97 4.08 4.04
C ILE A 87 1.78 4.73 4.74
N SER A 88 1.10 3.97 5.61
CA SER A 88 -0.12 4.43 6.27
C SER A 88 0.02 5.72 7.06
N TYR A 89 1.23 6.05 7.53
CA TYR A 89 1.51 7.28 8.28
C TYR A 89 1.47 8.55 7.44
N LEU A 90 1.69 8.44 6.13
CA LEU A 90 1.78 9.57 5.19
C LEU A 90 0.49 9.76 4.37
N LEU A 91 -0.51 8.89 4.56
CA LEU A 91 -1.80 9.03 3.86
C LEU A 91 -2.51 10.35 4.19
N LYS A 92 -2.39 10.83 5.43
CA LYS A 92 -2.97 12.11 5.87
C LYS A 92 -2.39 13.31 5.12
N ASP A 93 -1.20 13.15 4.54
CA ASP A 93 -0.44 14.19 3.86
C ASP A 93 -0.71 14.19 2.34
N LEU A 94 -1.52 13.26 1.83
CA LEU A 94 -1.94 13.25 0.42
C LEU A 94 -2.82 14.48 0.10
N PRO A 95 -2.59 15.14 -1.04
CA PRO A 95 -3.34 16.35 -1.40
C PRO A 95 -4.81 16.03 -1.72
N ARG A 96 -5.73 16.90 -1.31
CA ARG A 96 -7.19 16.66 -1.38
C ARG A 96 -7.81 16.92 -2.77
N ASP A 97 -7.01 17.41 -3.72
CA ASP A 97 -7.43 17.73 -5.09
C ASP A 97 -7.33 16.54 -6.06
N ASN A 98 -7.19 15.32 -5.52
CA ASN A 98 -7.18 14.06 -6.26
C ASN A 98 -8.16 13.07 -5.65
N PHE A 99 -8.60 12.12 -6.47
CA PHE A 99 -9.36 10.95 -6.04
C PHE A 99 -8.42 9.75 -5.88
N TYR A 100 -8.56 9.03 -4.77
CA TYR A 100 -7.68 7.91 -4.44
C TYR A 100 -8.45 6.61 -4.34
N LYS A 101 -7.92 5.56 -4.96
CA LYS A 101 -8.29 4.17 -4.67
C LYS A 101 -7.16 3.54 -3.89
N VAL A 102 -7.39 3.33 -2.60
CA VAL A 102 -6.40 2.79 -1.68
C VAL A 102 -6.57 1.28 -1.55
N VAL A 103 -5.60 0.51 -2.02
CA VAL A 103 -5.47 -0.91 -1.70
C VAL A 103 -4.66 -1.00 -0.40
N PHE A 104 -5.36 -1.25 0.71
CA PHE A 104 -4.78 -1.24 2.05
C PHE A 104 -4.42 -2.65 2.51
N MET A 105 -3.13 -2.90 2.72
CA MET A 105 -2.57 -4.16 3.18
C MET A 105 -2.67 -4.28 4.69
N ARG A 106 -3.40 -5.32 5.14
CA ARG A 106 -3.50 -5.77 6.52
C ARG A 106 -2.56 -6.96 6.75
N ARG A 107 -1.96 -7.00 7.93
CA ARG A 107 -1.17 -8.14 8.40
C ARG A 107 -1.29 -8.25 9.91
N ASN A 108 -1.17 -9.46 10.44
CA ASN A 108 -1.10 -9.70 11.87
C ASN A 108 0.00 -8.81 12.50
N LEU A 109 -0.33 -8.08 13.57
CA LEU A 109 0.58 -7.12 14.18
C LEU A 109 1.82 -7.79 14.81
N ASN A 110 1.68 -9.01 15.32
CA ASN A 110 2.81 -9.77 15.84
C ASN A 110 3.80 -10.10 14.71
N GLU A 111 3.31 -10.51 13.54
CA GLU A 111 4.17 -10.75 12.38
C GLU A 111 4.81 -9.46 11.85
N VAL A 112 4.09 -8.32 11.89
CA VAL A 112 4.65 -7.01 11.53
C VAL A 112 5.82 -6.68 12.45
N LEU A 113 5.66 -6.86 13.77
CA LEU A 113 6.72 -6.63 14.74
C LEU A 113 7.89 -7.60 14.58
N ALA A 114 7.63 -8.90 14.39
CA ALA A 114 8.67 -9.89 14.12
C ALA A 114 9.47 -9.53 12.85
N SER A 115 8.79 -9.07 11.80
CA SER A 115 9.42 -8.60 10.56
C SER A 115 10.20 -7.31 10.74
N GLN A 116 9.76 -6.41 11.63
CA GLN A 116 10.45 -5.18 11.96
C GLN A 116 11.72 -5.43 12.78
N LYS A 117 11.65 -6.31 13.79
CA LYS A 117 12.81 -6.70 14.61
C LYS A 117 13.95 -7.25 13.76
N LYS A 118 13.67 -8.23 12.89
CA LYS A 118 14.69 -8.78 11.98
C LYS A 118 15.32 -7.73 11.06
N MET A 119 14.55 -6.73 10.64
CA MET A 119 15.07 -5.62 9.82
C MET A 119 15.98 -4.70 10.64
N LEU A 120 15.60 -4.37 11.88
CA LEU A 120 16.41 -3.57 12.79
C LEU A 120 17.71 -4.30 13.17
N ASP A 121 17.62 -5.59 13.51
CA ASP A 121 18.78 -6.42 13.83
C ASP A 121 19.79 -6.45 12.68
N ARG A 122 19.32 -6.56 11.43
CA ARG A 122 20.17 -6.48 10.23
C ARG A 122 20.86 -5.13 10.04
N ARG A 123 20.27 -4.04 10.54
CA ARG A 123 20.82 -2.69 10.49
C ARG A 123 21.71 -2.36 11.69
N GLY A 124 21.83 -3.27 12.65
CA GLY A 124 22.46 -2.98 13.94
C GLY A 124 21.67 -1.96 14.78
N GLU A 125 20.40 -1.76 14.46
CA GLU A 125 19.49 -0.86 15.18
C GLU A 125 18.67 -1.67 16.19
N LYS A 126 18.19 -1.03 17.27
CA LYS A 126 17.29 -1.66 18.25
C LYS A 126 16.01 -0.86 18.37
N SER A 127 14.89 -1.57 18.58
CA SER A 127 13.65 -0.94 19.02
C SER A 127 13.78 -0.56 20.49
N GLU A 128 13.56 0.71 20.81
CA GLU A 128 13.52 1.20 22.20
C GLU A 128 12.19 0.89 22.89
N THR A 129 11.15 0.54 22.13
CA THR A 129 9.79 0.28 22.63
C THR A 129 9.51 -1.22 22.70
N ASN A 130 8.85 -1.67 23.78
CA ASN A 130 8.42 -3.05 23.93
C ASN A 130 7.24 -3.40 22.98
N ASP A 131 7.05 -4.70 22.72
CA ASP A 131 6.10 -5.17 21.71
C ASP A 131 4.65 -4.83 22.05
N GLU A 132 4.25 -5.00 23.31
CA GLU A 132 2.88 -4.71 23.78
C GLU A 132 2.51 -3.26 23.51
N ARG A 133 3.40 -2.33 23.88
CA ARG A 133 3.20 -0.91 23.64
C ARG A 133 3.20 -0.57 22.16
N MET A 134 4.06 -1.20 21.36
CA MET A 134 4.05 -1.00 19.91
C MET A 134 2.75 -1.49 19.26
N ILE A 135 2.18 -2.61 19.72
CA ILE A 135 0.89 -3.12 19.25
C ILE A 135 -0.22 -2.10 19.53
N GLU A 136 -0.25 -1.50 20.71
CA GLU A 136 -1.23 -0.45 21.04
C GLU A 136 -1.11 0.76 20.12
N ILE A 137 0.12 1.23 19.88
CA ILE A 137 0.40 2.34 18.97
C ILE A 137 -0.09 2.02 17.55
N TYR A 138 0.17 0.80 17.06
CA TYR A 138 -0.32 0.37 15.75
C TYR A 138 -1.84 0.25 15.69
N LYS A 139 -2.50 -0.24 16.74
CA LYS A 139 -3.97 -0.29 16.81
C LYS A 139 -4.60 1.10 16.76
N ASP A 140 -4.09 2.04 17.56
CA ASP A 140 -4.54 3.43 17.55
C ASP A 140 -4.34 4.08 16.17
N HIS A 141 -3.16 3.90 15.57
CA HIS A 141 -2.88 4.39 14.22
C HIS A 141 -3.83 3.81 13.17
N LEU A 142 -4.05 2.49 13.18
CA LEU A 142 -4.96 1.82 12.25
C LEU A 142 -6.42 2.27 12.44
N TRP A 143 -6.83 2.57 13.67
CA TRP A 143 -8.14 3.16 13.94
C TRP A 143 -8.27 4.54 13.28
N LYS A 144 -7.25 5.42 13.41
CA LYS A 144 -7.23 6.75 12.77
C LYS A 144 -7.27 6.67 11.25
N VAL A 145 -6.53 5.73 10.65
CA VAL A 145 -6.54 5.49 9.21
C VAL A 145 -7.94 5.03 8.74
N ASN A 146 -8.56 4.10 9.47
CA ASN A 146 -9.91 3.64 9.17
C ASN A 146 -10.93 4.77 9.29
N TRP A 147 -10.78 5.63 10.29
CA TRP A 147 -11.62 6.82 10.45
C TRP A 147 -11.46 7.75 9.25
N MET A 148 -10.23 8.03 8.81
CA MET A 148 -9.97 8.85 7.63
C MET A 148 -10.62 8.27 6.36
N PHE A 149 -10.51 6.97 6.11
CA PHE A 149 -11.16 6.33 4.95
C PHE A 149 -12.68 6.47 4.95
N LYS A 150 -13.31 6.41 6.12
CA LYS A 150 -14.77 6.55 6.24
C LYS A 150 -15.27 7.99 6.03
N HIS A 151 -14.45 8.98 6.35
CA HIS A 151 -14.86 10.40 6.37
C HIS A 151 -14.26 11.26 5.26
N SER A 152 -13.36 10.70 4.44
CA SER A 152 -12.78 11.41 3.30
C SER A 152 -13.62 11.19 2.04
N SER A 153 -14.16 12.26 1.46
CA SER A 153 -14.99 12.18 0.25
C SER A 153 -14.20 11.85 -1.02
N ASN A 154 -12.87 11.96 -0.97
CA ASN A 154 -11.97 11.75 -2.10
C ASN A 154 -11.16 10.44 -1.99
N ILE A 155 -11.50 9.54 -1.06
CA ILE A 155 -10.82 8.25 -0.85
C ILE A 155 -11.83 7.10 -0.89
N GLU A 156 -11.54 6.09 -1.68
CA GLU A 156 -12.10 4.74 -1.56
C GLU A 156 -10.99 3.79 -1.07
N ALA A 157 -11.33 2.84 -0.20
CA ALA A 157 -10.35 1.87 0.30
C ALA A 157 -10.85 0.42 0.17
N LEU A 158 -9.94 -0.48 -0.20
CA LEU A 158 -10.12 -1.93 -0.17
C LEU A 158 -9.08 -2.52 0.78
N ASP A 159 -9.55 -3.21 1.82
CA ASP A 159 -8.69 -4.03 2.67
C ASP A 159 -8.36 -5.37 1.99
N ILE A 160 -7.07 -5.67 1.88
CA ILE A 160 -6.53 -6.98 1.51
C ILE A 160 -5.64 -7.49 2.63
N GLU A 161 -5.63 -8.81 2.84
CA GLU A 161 -4.87 -9.42 3.92
C GLU A 161 -3.65 -10.14 3.36
N TYR A 162 -2.48 -9.86 3.93
CA TYR A 162 -1.21 -10.41 3.46
C TYR A 162 -1.22 -11.94 3.44
N GLN A 163 -1.74 -12.56 4.51
CA GLN A 163 -1.90 -14.02 4.58
C GLN A 163 -2.80 -14.54 3.45
N MET A 164 -3.90 -13.86 3.16
CA MET A 164 -4.83 -14.26 2.09
C MET A 164 -4.26 -14.02 0.71
N VAL A 165 -3.41 -13.01 0.50
CA VAL A 165 -2.68 -12.83 -0.77
C VAL A 165 -1.77 -14.04 -1.05
N ILE A 166 -1.27 -14.70 -0.02
CA ILE A 166 -0.41 -15.89 -0.17
C ILE A 166 -1.24 -17.17 -0.30
N GLN A 167 -2.27 -17.33 0.54
CA GLN A 167 -3.08 -18.56 0.59
C GLN A 167 -4.11 -18.65 -0.55
N ASP A 168 -4.68 -17.52 -0.95
CA ASP A 168 -5.68 -17.43 -2.00
C ASP A 168 -5.45 -16.17 -2.86
N PRO A 169 -4.33 -16.12 -3.62
CA PRO A 169 -3.95 -14.97 -4.43
C PRO A 169 -5.01 -14.61 -5.47
N ARG A 170 -5.72 -15.60 -6.03
CA ARG A 170 -6.73 -15.43 -7.07
C ARG A 170 -7.93 -14.64 -6.56
N THR A 171 -8.43 -14.96 -5.37
CA THR A 171 -9.53 -14.20 -4.76
C THR A 171 -9.10 -12.77 -4.46
N GLN A 172 -7.90 -12.56 -3.90
CA GLN A 172 -7.43 -11.19 -3.62
C GLN A 172 -7.20 -10.38 -4.91
N ALA A 173 -6.61 -10.98 -5.94
CA ALA A 173 -6.44 -10.38 -7.25
C ALA A 173 -7.78 -10.01 -7.91
N THR A 174 -8.80 -10.87 -7.78
CA THR A 174 -10.16 -10.60 -8.27
C THR A 174 -10.80 -9.41 -7.55
N ARG A 175 -10.69 -9.35 -6.22
CA ARG A 175 -11.16 -8.20 -5.42
C ARG A 175 -10.47 -6.90 -5.83
N ILE A 176 -9.16 -6.93 -6.07
CA ILE A 176 -8.39 -5.78 -6.55
C ILE A 176 -8.92 -5.32 -7.92
N ARG A 177 -9.10 -6.24 -8.88
CA ARG A 177 -9.66 -5.93 -10.21
C ARG A 177 -11.01 -5.23 -10.11
N GLU A 178 -11.94 -5.82 -9.36
CA GLU A 178 -13.30 -5.27 -9.19
C GLU A 178 -13.28 -3.91 -8.50
N PHE A 179 -12.47 -3.76 -7.46
CA PHE A 179 -12.32 -2.50 -6.74
C PHE A 179 -11.73 -1.40 -7.64
N LEU A 180 -10.67 -1.70 -8.38
CA LEU A 180 -10.06 -0.74 -9.29
C LEU A 180 -10.96 -0.44 -10.49
N GLY A 181 -11.83 -1.38 -10.89
CA GLY A 181 -12.70 -1.25 -12.06
C GLY A 181 -11.88 -1.18 -13.35
N LEU A 182 -10.76 -1.90 -13.38
CA LEU A 182 -9.86 -2.02 -14.52
C LEU A 182 -9.98 -3.40 -15.13
N ASP A 183 -9.80 -3.50 -16.44
CA ASP A 183 -9.66 -4.78 -17.12
C ASP A 183 -8.20 -5.25 -16.98
N ILE A 184 -7.93 -6.03 -15.93
CA ILE A 184 -6.60 -6.54 -15.60
C ILE A 184 -6.61 -8.06 -15.51
N ASP A 185 -5.53 -8.67 -15.99
CA ASP A 185 -5.32 -10.11 -16.02
C ASP A 185 -5.05 -10.66 -14.62
N VAL A 186 -6.03 -11.37 -14.07
CA VAL A 186 -5.95 -11.98 -12.74
C VAL A 186 -4.81 -13.00 -12.65
N GLU A 187 -4.52 -13.74 -13.72
CA GLU A 187 -3.48 -14.76 -13.70
C GLU A 187 -2.09 -14.15 -13.55
N LYS A 188 -1.84 -13.01 -14.21
CA LYS A 188 -0.57 -12.29 -14.07
C LYS A 188 -0.36 -11.76 -12.65
N MET A 189 -1.42 -11.27 -11.99
CA MET A 189 -1.34 -10.88 -10.57
C MET A 189 -1.01 -12.08 -9.68
N VAL A 190 -1.65 -13.22 -9.92
CA VAL A 190 -1.42 -14.46 -9.16
C VAL A 190 0.02 -14.94 -9.33
N ALA A 191 0.54 -14.96 -10.56
CA ALA A 191 1.91 -15.38 -10.86
C ALA A 191 2.98 -14.48 -10.23
N ALA A 192 2.65 -13.21 -9.94
CA ALA A 192 3.56 -12.28 -9.27
C ALA A 192 3.73 -12.56 -7.76
N VAL A 193 2.81 -13.31 -7.15
CA VAL A 193 2.85 -13.64 -5.74
C VAL A 193 3.97 -14.64 -5.48
N ASP A 194 4.81 -14.32 -4.49
CA ASP A 194 5.95 -15.14 -4.10
C ASP A 194 5.79 -15.62 -2.65
N PRO A 195 5.31 -16.85 -2.43
CA PRO A 195 5.11 -17.40 -1.10
C PRO A 195 6.41 -17.48 -0.28
N SER A 196 7.59 -17.52 -0.93
CA SER A 196 8.88 -17.59 -0.24
C SER A 196 9.23 -16.30 0.51
N LEU A 197 8.55 -15.20 0.21
CA LEU A 197 8.69 -13.94 0.94
C LEU A 197 7.93 -13.96 2.29
N TYR A 198 7.11 -14.98 2.55
CA TYR A 198 6.37 -15.14 3.80
C TYR A 198 7.20 -15.85 4.89
N ARG A 199 8.21 -15.16 5.41
CA ARG A 199 9.24 -15.74 6.31
C ARG A 199 9.01 -15.50 7.81
N ASN A 200 8.11 -14.59 8.18
CA ASN A 200 7.87 -14.18 9.57
C ASN A 200 6.39 -14.45 9.94
N ARG A 201 6.12 -15.66 10.43
CA ARG A 201 4.76 -16.19 10.67
C ARG A 201 4.38 -16.31 12.16
N SER A 202 5.30 -15.91 13.03
CA SER A 202 5.25 -16.02 14.50
C SER A 202 5.25 -14.62 15.10
#